data_AF-A0A2D4I488-F1
#
_entry.id   AF-A0A2D4I488-F1
#
_cell.length_a   1.000
_cell.length_b   1.000
_cell.length_c   1.000
_cell.angle_alpha   90.00
_cell.angle_beta   90.00
_cell.angle_gamma   90.00
#
_symmetry.space_group_name_H-M   'P 1'
#
loop_
_entity.id
_entity.type
_entity.pdbx_description
1 polymer ?
#
loop_
_entity_poly.entity_id
_entity_poly.type
_entity_poly.pdbx_seq_one_letter_code
_entity_poly.pdbx_strand_id
1 'polypeptide(L)'
;MGLFPSSAGTVMFEYGMRLGREVRTLPGLQKQANCYLAAINCLRLIRPQYAWIVQPASGAVYERPGASPKRNHDGECAPAPTGSHIEILELQDLEKECMLAHIRLTLAQHDSTSAAITGNSSPKELVALLVQAGLFDMAISLCQTFKLSLRPVFESLTFKCIKLQFGGEAVLAEAWDWLAANQLSSVITTKKNSATDEAWRLLASYLDKYKSENSPYHRCVINKLLSHGVPLPNWLINSYKKVDAAELLRLYLNYDLLEEAVDLVLEYVDALLGKGHDYFGIEFPLSATTPIVWLPYSAIDQLLQVLGENTTNHHNTMLYQKVRDKLEVYQKQVDKATRVHLLYCRN
;
A
#
# COMPACT_ATOMS: atom_id res chain seq x y z
N MET A 1 -27.68 32.38 18.33
CA MET A 1 -27.86 31.01 18.87
C MET A 1 -26.76 30.02 18.46
N GLY A 2 -25.69 30.44 17.76
CA GLY A 2 -24.67 29.51 17.21
C GLY A 2 -23.38 29.33 18.04
N LEU A 3 -23.22 29.98 19.21
CA LEU A 3 -21.96 29.98 19.96
C LEU A 3 -21.82 28.79 20.93
N PHE A 4 -22.91 28.32 21.55
CA PHE A 4 -22.86 27.25 22.56
C PHE A 4 -22.34 25.90 22.04
N PRO A 5 -22.74 25.41 20.85
CA PRO A 5 -22.18 24.16 20.31
C PRO A 5 -20.68 24.30 19.99
N SER A 6 -20.24 25.50 19.56
CA SER A 6 -18.83 25.76 19.23
C SER A 6 -17.93 25.70 20.47
N SER A 7 -18.39 26.29 21.58
CA SER A 7 -17.65 26.28 22.84
C SER A 7 -17.60 24.88 23.46
N ALA A 8 -18.71 24.13 23.40
CA ALA A 8 -18.74 22.75 23.89
C ALA A 8 -17.81 21.84 23.07
N GLY A 9 -17.82 21.97 21.74
CA GLY A 9 -16.92 21.23 20.86
C GLY A 9 -15.44 21.51 21.13
N THR A 10 -15.10 22.79 21.35
CA THR A 10 -13.72 23.21 21.71
C THR A 10 -13.26 22.58 23.01
N VAL A 11 -14.07 22.66 24.07
CA VAL A 11 -13.72 22.09 25.38
C VAL A 11 -13.56 20.57 25.32
N MET A 12 -14.45 19.88 24.60
CA MET A 12 -14.36 18.43 24.44
C MET A 12 -13.11 18.03 23.66
N PHE A 13 -12.75 18.78 22.61
CA PHE A 13 -11.54 18.53 21.84
C PHE A 13 -10.27 18.74 22.68
N GLU A 14 -10.17 19.85 23.40
CA GLU A 14 -9.03 20.13 24.30
C GLU A 14 -8.90 19.06 25.40
N TYR A 15 -10.02 18.62 25.96
CA TYR A 15 -10.02 17.56 26.96
C TYR A 15 -9.52 16.24 26.38
N GLY A 16 -9.97 15.86 25.17
CA GLY A 16 -9.46 14.69 24.45
C GLY A 16 -7.94 14.78 24.19
N MET A 17 -7.44 15.95 23.81
CA MET A 17 -6.01 16.19 23.59
C MET A 17 -5.18 15.98 24.86
N ARG A 18 -5.67 16.45 26.02
CA ARG A 18 -5.00 16.23 27.32
C ARG A 18 -4.99 14.76 27.71
N LEU A 19 -6.12 14.06 27.53
CA LEU A 19 -6.22 12.62 27.78
C LEU A 19 -5.18 11.83 26.97
N GLY A 20 -4.97 12.16 25.69
CA GLY A 20 -3.97 11.50 24.85
C GLY A 20 -2.52 11.70 25.32
N ARG A 21 -2.23 12.81 26.00
CA ARG A 21 -0.88 13.14 26.51
C ARG A 21 -0.62 12.55 27.90
N GLU A 22 -1.63 12.54 28.74
CA GLU A 22 -1.49 12.26 30.18
C GLU A 22 -1.99 10.86 30.57
N VAL A 23 -3.03 10.33 29.89
CA VAL A 23 -3.74 9.12 30.30
C VAL A 23 -3.77 8.10 29.16
N ARG A 24 -2.65 7.43 28.94
CA ARG A 24 -2.46 6.40 27.89
C ARG A 24 -2.88 4.99 28.34
N THR A 25 -4.00 4.90 29.05
CA THR A 25 -4.60 3.62 29.46
C THR A 25 -5.78 3.29 28.56
N LEU A 26 -6.21 2.03 28.49
CA LEU A 26 -7.38 1.64 27.70
C LEU A 26 -8.63 2.50 28.00
N PRO A 27 -9.01 2.76 29.28
CA PRO A 27 -10.11 3.66 29.59
C PRO A 27 -9.85 5.12 29.19
N GLY A 28 -8.59 5.57 29.24
CA GLY A 28 -8.19 6.90 28.79
C GLY A 28 -8.37 7.08 27.29
N LEU A 29 -7.92 6.12 26.49
CA LEU A 29 -8.10 6.09 25.02
C LEU A 29 -9.59 6.04 24.64
N GLN A 30 -10.40 5.26 25.36
CA GLN A 30 -11.85 5.23 25.14
C GLN A 30 -12.49 6.59 25.39
N LYS A 31 -12.14 7.25 26.49
CA LYS A 31 -12.62 8.60 26.80
C LYS A 31 -12.15 9.60 25.75
N GLN A 32 -10.90 9.52 25.31
CA GLN A 32 -10.35 10.37 24.25
C GLN A 32 -11.17 10.25 22.96
N ALA A 33 -11.42 9.03 22.49
CA ALA A 33 -12.22 8.80 21.28
C ALA A 33 -13.64 9.37 21.42
N ASN A 34 -14.29 9.19 22.58
CA ASN A 34 -15.61 9.74 22.86
C ASN A 34 -15.61 11.28 22.86
N CYS A 35 -14.57 11.91 23.42
CA CYS A 35 -14.41 13.36 23.43
C CYS A 35 -14.28 13.94 22.02
N TYR A 36 -13.47 13.33 21.15
CA TYR A 36 -13.34 13.75 19.76
C TYR A 36 -14.63 13.55 18.97
N LEU A 37 -15.32 12.42 19.17
CA LEU A 37 -16.62 12.18 18.53
C LEU A 37 -17.66 13.22 18.97
N ALA A 38 -17.71 13.57 20.26
CA ALA A 38 -18.57 14.64 20.77
C ALA A 38 -18.22 15.99 20.13
N ALA A 39 -16.93 16.33 20.02
CA ALA A 39 -16.48 17.56 19.39
C ALA A 39 -16.89 17.65 17.90
N ILE A 40 -16.68 16.58 17.13
CA ILE A 40 -17.11 16.49 15.72
C ILE A 40 -18.63 16.66 15.60
N ASN A 41 -19.40 15.97 16.44
CA ASN A 41 -20.85 16.09 16.44
C ASN A 41 -21.30 17.53 16.75
N CYS A 42 -20.66 18.19 17.72
CA CYS A 42 -20.94 19.60 18.03
C CYS A 42 -20.64 20.53 16.85
N LEU A 43 -19.50 20.34 16.15
CA LEU A 43 -19.14 21.16 14.99
C LEU A 43 -20.08 20.93 13.80
N ARG A 44 -20.54 19.69 13.57
CA ARG A 44 -21.50 19.37 12.51
C ARG A 44 -22.88 20.00 12.71
N LEU A 45 -23.23 20.40 13.94
CA LEU A 45 -24.47 21.13 14.24
C LEU A 45 -24.38 22.63 13.91
N ILE A 46 -23.18 23.14 13.64
CA ILE A 46 -22.93 24.55 13.32
C ILE A 46 -22.83 24.71 11.81
N ARG A 47 -23.06 25.93 11.30
CA ARG A 47 -22.84 26.22 9.87
C ARG A 47 -21.36 25.98 9.50
N PRO A 48 -21.06 25.34 8.36
CA PRO A 48 -19.68 24.98 7.97
C PRO A 48 -18.68 26.15 8.01
N GLN A 49 -19.15 27.37 7.70
CA GLN A 49 -18.35 28.60 7.71
C GLN A 49 -17.77 28.96 9.10
N TYR A 50 -18.32 28.40 10.17
CA TYR A 50 -17.91 28.65 11.56
C TYR A 50 -17.48 27.35 12.27
N ALA A 51 -17.29 26.25 11.54
CA ALA A 51 -16.96 24.93 12.10
C ALA A 51 -15.45 24.74 12.24
N TRP A 52 -14.81 25.58 13.06
CA TRP A 52 -13.37 25.53 13.35
C TRP A 52 -13.10 25.71 14.84
N ILE A 53 -11.95 25.21 15.29
CA ILE A 53 -11.46 25.32 16.67
C ILE A 53 -10.11 26.04 16.66
N VAL A 54 -9.87 26.92 17.63
CA VAL A 54 -8.58 27.58 17.82
C VAL A 54 -7.82 26.90 18.95
N GLN A 55 -6.58 26.50 18.67
CA GLN A 55 -5.69 25.89 19.65
C GLN A 55 -4.31 26.57 19.64
N PRO A 56 -3.61 26.68 20.78
CA PRO A 56 -2.17 26.91 20.76
C PRO A 56 -1.44 25.74 20.05
N ALA A 57 -0.52 26.09 19.15
CA ALA A 57 0.27 25.13 18.37
C ALA A 57 1.02 24.16 19.30
N SER A 58 1.21 22.92 18.84
CA SER A 58 1.94 21.90 19.60
C SER A 58 3.36 22.36 19.93
N GLY A 59 3.68 22.45 21.23
CA GLY A 59 4.97 22.94 21.73
C GLY A 59 4.97 24.40 22.18
N ALA A 60 3.86 25.14 22.01
CA ALA A 60 3.72 26.47 22.58
C ALA A 60 3.80 26.41 24.12
N VAL A 61 4.76 27.14 24.68
CA VAL A 61 4.89 27.30 26.13
C VAL A 61 3.72 28.16 26.60
N TYR A 62 2.75 27.54 27.27
CA TYR A 62 1.71 28.28 27.95
C TYR A 62 2.32 28.84 29.25
N GLU A 63 2.73 30.10 29.24
CA GLU A 63 3.04 30.79 30.51
C GLU A 63 1.74 30.92 31.30
N ARG A 64 1.71 30.30 32.48
CA ARG A 64 0.59 30.41 33.40
C ARG A 64 0.45 31.89 33.80
N PRO A 65 -0.75 32.50 33.73
CA PRO A 65 -0.96 33.83 34.29
C PRO A 65 -0.54 33.85 35.77
N GLY A 66 0.49 34.63 36.11
CA GLY A 66 1.08 34.69 37.46
C GLY A 66 2.37 33.87 37.67
N ALA A 67 2.93 33.23 36.64
CA ALA A 67 4.27 32.66 36.73
C ALA A 67 5.33 33.78 36.82
N SER A 68 6.26 33.67 37.77
CA SER A 68 7.36 34.64 37.89
C SER A 68 8.22 34.63 36.62
N PRO A 69 8.62 35.79 36.07
CA PRO A 69 9.46 35.86 34.88
C PRO A 69 10.74 35.03 35.07
N LYS A 70 11.03 34.11 34.16
CA LYS A 70 12.29 33.37 34.18
C LYS A 70 13.43 34.36 33.94
N ARG A 71 14.31 34.51 34.92
CA ARG A 71 15.52 35.33 34.82
C ARG A 71 16.67 34.49 34.28
N ASN A 72 17.49 35.09 33.42
CA ASN A 72 18.75 34.49 33.00
C ASN A 72 19.77 34.54 34.17
N HIS A 73 20.94 33.92 34.00
CA HIS A 73 22.00 33.87 35.01
C HIS A 73 22.44 35.27 35.47
N ASP A 74 22.24 36.30 34.63
CA ASP A 74 22.61 37.70 34.90
C ASP A 74 21.47 38.50 35.55
N GLY A 75 20.34 37.86 35.88
CA GLY A 75 19.22 38.47 36.62
C GLY A 75 18.28 39.34 35.77
N GLU A 76 18.50 39.41 34.46
CA GLU A 76 17.61 40.08 33.50
C GLU A 76 16.40 39.18 33.18
N CYS A 77 15.24 39.79 32.94
CA CYS A 77 14.07 39.05 32.45
C CYS A 77 14.42 38.47 31.08
N ALA A 78 14.38 37.15 30.94
CA ALA A 78 14.52 36.53 29.63
C ALA A 78 13.43 37.09 28.69
N PRO A 79 13.75 37.39 27.41
CA PRO A 79 12.74 37.84 26.47
C PRO A 79 11.62 36.80 26.41
N ALA A 80 10.37 37.26 26.50
CA ALA A 80 9.20 36.40 26.38
C ALA A 80 9.36 35.53 25.12
N PRO A 81 9.10 34.21 25.19
CA PRO A 81 9.23 33.35 24.03
C PRO A 81 8.37 33.91 22.90
N THR A 82 9.02 34.43 21.87
CA THR A 82 8.37 34.98 20.69
C THR A 82 7.65 33.86 19.97
N GLY A 83 6.31 33.89 20.03
CA GLY A 83 5.43 33.11 19.16
C GLY A 83 4.62 32.05 19.87
N SER A 84 3.57 32.44 20.60
CA SER A 84 2.40 31.57 20.74
C SER A 84 1.76 31.43 19.36
N HIS A 85 2.25 30.51 18.54
CA HIS A 85 1.61 30.20 17.26
C HIS A 85 0.23 29.63 17.55
N ILE A 86 -0.80 30.26 16.97
CA ILE A 86 -2.19 29.82 17.08
C ILE A 86 -2.50 29.01 15.83
N GLU A 87 -3.05 27.82 16.02
CA GLU A 87 -3.48 26.92 14.95
C GLU A 87 -5.02 26.90 14.89
N ILE A 88 -5.55 27.04 13.67
CA ILE A 88 -6.98 26.92 13.39
C ILE A 88 -7.20 25.53 12.82
N LEU A 89 -7.97 24.71 13.53
CA LEU A 89 -8.30 23.35 13.13
C LEU A 89 -9.71 23.31 12.53
N GLU A 90 -9.80 22.76 11.33
CA GLU A 90 -11.08 22.54 10.66
C GLU A 90 -11.68 21.19 11.02
N LEU A 91 -12.95 20.97 10.66
CA LEU A 91 -13.65 19.70 10.90
C LEU A 91 -12.86 18.48 10.37
N GLN A 92 -12.21 18.59 9.21
CA GLN A 92 -11.42 17.50 8.62
C GLN A 92 -10.22 17.13 9.50
N ASP A 93 -9.59 18.09 10.17
CA ASP A 93 -8.45 17.83 11.03
C ASP A 93 -8.90 17.14 12.33
N LEU A 94 -10.07 17.51 12.84
CA LEU A 94 -10.69 16.78 13.94
C LEU A 94 -11.08 15.35 13.57
N GLU A 95 -11.58 15.12 12.35
CA GLU A 95 -11.89 13.78 11.86
C GLU A 95 -10.63 12.90 11.78
N LYS A 96 -9.49 13.47 11.36
CA LYS A 96 -8.19 12.77 11.38
C LYS A 96 -7.77 12.41 12.81
N GLU A 97 -7.86 13.33 13.77
CA GLU A 97 -7.54 13.06 15.18
C GLU A 97 -8.47 12.03 15.81
N CYS A 98 -9.75 12.07 15.47
CA CYS A 98 -10.73 11.06 15.88
C CYS A 98 -10.40 9.68 15.31
N MET A 99 -9.99 9.60 14.04
CA MET A 99 -9.53 8.37 13.41
C MET A 99 -8.32 7.80 14.15
N LEU A 100 -7.32 8.63 14.47
CA LEU A 100 -6.14 8.20 15.22
C LEU A 100 -6.50 7.70 16.62
N ALA A 101 -7.36 8.41 17.35
CA ALA A 101 -7.82 7.97 18.66
C ALA A 101 -8.58 6.63 18.60
N HIS A 102 -9.41 6.44 17.57
CA HIS A 102 -10.11 5.17 17.36
C HIS A 102 -9.13 4.03 17.04
N ILE A 103 -8.19 4.23 16.14
CA ILE A 103 -7.14 3.24 15.82
C ILE A 103 -6.35 2.86 17.06
N ARG A 104 -5.96 3.84 17.87
CA ARG A 104 -5.22 3.60 19.11
C ARG A 104 -6.03 2.78 20.11
N LEU A 105 -7.31 3.09 20.24
CA LEU A 105 -8.23 2.33 21.09
C LEU A 105 -8.37 0.88 20.59
N THR A 106 -8.60 0.67 19.29
CA THR A 106 -8.75 -0.67 18.71
C THR A 106 -7.50 -1.52 18.91
N LEU A 107 -6.31 -0.96 18.68
CA LEU A 107 -5.04 -1.66 18.94
C LEU A 107 -4.87 -2.00 20.43
N ALA A 108 -5.21 -1.08 21.34
CA ALA A 108 -5.16 -1.33 22.77
C ALA A 108 -6.20 -2.36 23.26
N GLN A 109 -7.32 -2.52 22.54
CA GLN A 109 -8.32 -3.57 22.81
C GLN A 109 -7.82 -4.95 22.33
N HIS A 110 -7.09 -4.98 21.22
CA HIS A 110 -6.46 -6.20 20.69
C HIS A 110 -5.34 -6.71 21.59
N ASP A 111 -4.51 -5.81 22.12
CA ASP A 111 -3.47 -6.11 23.09
C ASP A 111 -3.43 -5.04 24.17
N SER A 112 -3.98 -5.36 25.34
CA SER A 112 -4.06 -4.47 26.50
C SER A 112 -2.70 -3.98 26.99
N THR A 113 -1.62 -4.75 26.76
CA THR A 113 -0.27 -4.37 27.18
C THR A 113 0.37 -3.33 26.26
N SER A 114 -0.14 -3.19 25.04
CA SER A 114 0.35 -2.25 24.02
C SER A 114 -0.13 -0.81 24.20
N ALA A 115 -1.08 -0.56 25.11
CA ALA A 115 -1.79 0.72 25.22
C ALA A 115 -0.86 1.95 25.36
N ALA A 116 0.21 1.82 26.13
CA ALA A 116 1.19 2.90 26.33
C ALA A 116 1.99 3.22 25.05
N ILE A 117 2.37 2.19 24.29
CA ILE A 117 3.13 2.30 23.04
C ILE A 117 2.23 2.95 21.99
N THR A 118 1.06 2.37 21.79
CA THR A 118 0.05 2.80 20.82
C THR A 118 -0.41 4.25 21.04
N GLY A 119 -0.57 4.66 22.31
CA GLY A 119 -0.99 6.01 22.66
C GLY A 119 -0.04 7.13 22.19
N ASN A 120 1.24 6.82 21.94
CA ASN A 120 2.24 7.79 21.51
C ASN A 120 2.72 7.62 20.06
N SER A 121 2.18 6.63 19.36
CA SER A 121 2.59 6.29 18.00
C SER A 121 2.14 7.36 17.00
N SER A 122 3.05 7.69 16.08
CA SER A 122 2.79 8.46 14.87
C SER A 122 1.92 7.66 13.89
N PRO A 123 1.28 8.32 12.90
CA PRO A 123 0.49 7.63 11.89
C PRO A 123 1.27 6.52 11.15
N LYS A 124 2.57 6.74 10.88
CA LYS A 124 3.43 5.74 10.24
C LYS A 124 3.66 4.50 11.11
N GLU A 125 3.88 4.70 12.41
CA GLU A 125 4.04 3.60 13.37
C GLU A 125 2.73 2.84 13.58
N LEU A 126 1.59 3.56 13.62
CA LEU A 126 0.27 2.95 13.71
C LEU A 126 -0.04 2.04 12.51
N VAL A 127 0.40 2.41 11.29
CA VAL A 127 0.30 1.50 10.12
C VAL A 127 1.04 0.19 10.38
N ALA A 128 2.27 0.25 10.91
CA ALA A 128 3.03 -0.96 11.21
C ALA A 128 2.34 -1.84 12.26
N LEU A 129 1.80 -1.23 13.33
CA LEU A 129 1.06 -1.94 14.39
C LEU A 129 -0.23 -2.57 13.87
N LEU A 130 -1.03 -1.84 13.08
CA LEU A 130 -2.27 -2.34 12.47
C LEU A 130 -2.00 -3.55 11.56
N VAL A 131 -0.96 -3.45 10.75
CA VAL A 131 -0.56 -4.49 9.82
C VAL A 131 -0.06 -5.74 10.55
N GLN A 132 0.67 -5.59 11.65
CA GLN A 132 1.07 -6.70 12.52
C GLN A 132 -0.16 -7.39 13.13
N ALA A 133 -1.11 -6.61 13.65
CA ALA A 133 -2.38 -7.10 14.19
C ALA A 133 -3.29 -7.74 13.12
N GLY A 134 -3.05 -7.48 11.83
CA GLY A 134 -3.89 -7.99 10.73
C GLY A 134 -5.13 -7.14 10.45
N LEU A 135 -5.17 -5.90 10.92
CA LEU A 135 -6.25 -4.92 10.69
C LEU A 135 -5.96 -4.10 9.43
N PHE A 136 -5.99 -4.75 8.26
CA PHE A 136 -5.56 -4.17 6.99
C PHE A 136 -6.49 -3.07 6.47
N ASP A 137 -7.81 -3.19 6.60
CA ASP A 137 -8.74 -2.12 6.17
C ASP A 137 -8.52 -0.81 6.93
N MET A 138 -8.28 -0.91 8.24
CA MET A 138 -7.94 0.24 9.08
C MET A 138 -6.59 0.82 8.67
N ALA A 139 -5.60 -0.03 8.37
CA ALA A 139 -4.29 0.41 7.90
C ALA A 139 -4.40 1.16 6.56
N ILE A 140 -5.19 0.65 5.62
CA ILE A 140 -5.44 1.29 4.33
C ILE A 140 -6.14 2.63 4.50
N SER A 141 -7.20 2.67 5.32
CA SER A 141 -7.95 3.90 5.62
C SER A 141 -7.05 4.97 6.24
N LEU A 142 -6.16 4.57 7.16
CA LEU A 142 -5.16 5.44 7.75
C LEU A 142 -4.16 5.95 6.71
N CYS A 143 -3.63 5.06 5.86
CA CYS A 143 -2.71 5.44 4.79
C CYS A 143 -3.34 6.44 3.80
N GLN A 144 -4.59 6.23 3.39
CA GLN A 144 -5.29 7.16 2.49
C GLN A 144 -5.50 8.53 3.14
N THR A 145 -5.92 8.54 4.41
CA THR A 145 -6.20 9.77 5.16
C THR A 145 -4.95 10.63 5.37
N PHE A 146 -3.82 9.99 5.69
CA PHE A 146 -2.54 10.66 5.95
C PHE A 146 -1.59 10.67 4.75
N LYS A 147 -2.07 10.26 3.56
CA LYS A 147 -1.29 10.18 2.30
C LYS A 147 0.02 9.40 2.46
N LEU A 148 -0.03 8.29 3.20
CA LEU A 148 1.09 7.37 3.39
C LEU A 148 1.09 6.27 2.31
N SER A 149 2.23 5.63 2.12
CA SER A 149 2.35 4.52 1.16
C SER A 149 1.57 3.29 1.64
N LEU A 150 0.79 2.69 0.75
CA LEU A 150 0.12 1.40 1.00
C LEU A 150 1.07 0.19 0.91
N ARG A 151 2.31 0.41 0.46
CA ARG A 151 3.30 -0.66 0.25
C ARG A 151 3.47 -1.59 1.47
N PRO A 152 3.63 -1.09 2.73
CA PRO A 152 3.80 -1.96 3.90
C PRO A 152 2.58 -2.85 4.19
N VAL A 153 1.38 -2.38 3.84
CA VAL A 153 0.13 -3.14 3.97
C VAL A 153 0.16 -4.35 3.06
N PHE A 154 0.48 -4.15 1.77
CA PHE A 154 0.55 -5.22 0.79
C PHE A 154 1.68 -6.21 1.11
N GLU A 155 2.89 -5.74 1.44
CA GLU A 155 4.03 -6.62 1.80
C GLU A 155 3.67 -7.56 2.94
N SER A 156 2.97 -7.04 3.93
CA SER A 156 2.66 -7.79 5.14
C SER A 156 1.44 -8.67 4.99
N LEU A 157 0.42 -8.25 4.24
CA LEU A 157 -0.69 -9.12 3.86
C LEU A 157 -0.17 -10.31 3.05
N THR A 158 0.68 -10.06 2.05
CA THR A 158 1.35 -11.14 1.29
C THR A 158 2.13 -12.06 2.21
N PHE A 159 2.88 -11.52 3.17
CA PHE A 159 3.61 -12.33 4.14
C PHE A 159 2.68 -13.18 5.02
N LYS A 160 1.51 -12.65 5.43
CA LYS A 160 0.49 -13.46 6.13
C LYS A 160 -0.08 -14.56 5.24
N CYS A 161 -0.34 -14.30 3.95
CA CYS A 161 -0.78 -15.32 2.99
C CYS A 161 0.25 -16.46 2.86
N ILE A 162 1.55 -16.12 2.72
CA ILE A 162 2.64 -17.10 2.67
C ILE A 162 2.68 -17.92 3.97
N LYS A 163 2.63 -17.25 5.12
CA LYS A 163 2.61 -17.93 6.43
C LYS A 163 1.43 -18.88 6.60
N LEU A 164 0.27 -18.55 6.04
CA LEU A 164 -0.89 -19.44 6.07
C LEU A 164 -0.73 -20.64 5.14
N GLN A 165 -0.16 -20.43 3.95
CA GLN A 165 0.04 -21.50 2.98
C GLN A 165 0.98 -22.59 3.50
N PHE A 166 2.01 -22.22 4.27
CA PHE A 166 2.99 -23.14 4.84
C PHE A 166 2.84 -23.32 6.36
N GLY A 167 1.75 -22.80 6.94
CA GLY A 167 1.49 -22.81 8.38
C GLY A 167 0.80 -24.09 8.84
N GLY A 168 0.95 -24.40 10.13
CA GLY A 168 0.20 -25.48 10.77
C GLY A 168 -1.24 -25.10 11.14
N GLU A 169 -2.01 -26.07 11.63
CA GLU A 169 -3.44 -25.88 11.98
C GLU A 169 -3.70 -24.72 12.95
N ALA A 170 -2.80 -24.48 13.91
CA ALA A 170 -2.92 -23.36 14.85
C ALA A 170 -2.94 -21.99 14.14
N VAL A 171 -2.08 -21.82 13.11
CA VAL A 171 -2.01 -20.58 12.31
C VAL A 171 -3.28 -20.41 11.46
N LEU A 172 -3.84 -21.51 10.98
CA LEU A 172 -5.10 -21.51 10.23
C LEU A 172 -6.31 -21.16 11.11
N ALA A 173 -6.29 -21.57 12.39
CA ALA A 173 -7.35 -21.23 13.34
C ALA A 173 -7.36 -19.72 13.65
N GLU A 174 -6.18 -19.15 13.95
CA GLU A 174 -6.00 -17.70 14.18
C GLU A 174 -6.26 -16.86 12.93
N ALA A 175 -6.24 -17.48 11.75
CA ALA A 175 -6.43 -16.78 10.48
C ALA A 175 -7.80 -16.13 10.37
N TRP A 176 -8.83 -16.83 10.85
CA TRP A 176 -10.22 -16.40 10.73
C TRP A 176 -10.50 -15.12 11.51
N ASP A 177 -9.84 -14.92 12.66
CA ASP A 177 -10.03 -13.74 13.48
C ASP A 177 -9.61 -12.47 12.72
N TRP A 178 -8.41 -12.48 12.12
CA TRP A 178 -7.95 -11.33 11.35
C TRP A 178 -8.64 -11.24 9.99
N LEU A 179 -8.99 -12.35 9.34
CA LEU A 179 -9.75 -12.31 8.08
C LEU A 179 -11.14 -11.69 8.29
N ALA A 180 -11.83 -12.03 9.37
CA ALA A 180 -13.13 -11.48 9.71
C ALA A 180 -13.05 -9.98 10.08
N ALA A 181 -11.93 -9.53 10.64
CA ALA A 181 -11.70 -8.12 10.95
C ALA A 181 -11.52 -7.23 9.70
N ASN A 182 -11.29 -7.83 8.53
CA ASN A 182 -11.23 -7.12 7.25
C ASN A 182 -12.53 -7.38 6.48
N GLN A 183 -13.10 -6.34 5.87
CA GLN A 183 -14.35 -6.34 5.13
C GLN A 183 -14.28 -7.33 3.96
N LEU A 184 -14.67 -8.57 4.24
CA LEU A 184 -15.06 -9.57 3.28
C LEU A 184 -16.52 -9.33 2.85
N SER A 185 -16.92 -8.09 2.55
CA SER A 185 -18.32 -7.74 2.28
C SER A 185 -18.86 -8.31 0.96
N SER A 186 -18.03 -8.92 0.13
CA SER A 186 -18.45 -9.55 -1.13
C SER A 186 -18.35 -11.09 -1.12
N VAL A 187 -18.05 -11.70 0.01
CA VAL A 187 -17.72 -13.13 0.06
C VAL A 187 -18.87 -13.93 0.62
N ILE A 188 -19.55 -14.64 -0.28
CA ILE A 188 -20.35 -15.80 0.07
C ILE A 188 -19.38 -16.80 0.72
N THR A 189 -19.46 -16.96 2.05
CA THR A 189 -18.85 -18.09 2.77
C THR A 189 -19.57 -19.35 2.33
N THR A 190 -19.23 -19.86 1.15
CA THR A 190 -19.60 -21.20 0.74
C THR A 190 -18.77 -22.17 1.59
N LYS A 191 -19.38 -23.28 2.02
CA LYS A 191 -18.78 -24.32 2.90
C LYS A 191 -17.49 -25.00 2.38
N LYS A 192 -16.81 -24.46 1.37
CA LYS A 192 -15.72 -25.09 0.61
C LYS A 192 -14.39 -24.33 0.57
N ASN A 193 -14.31 -23.09 1.05
CA ASN A 193 -13.08 -22.29 0.89
C ASN A 193 -12.20 -22.39 2.14
N SER A 194 -10.91 -22.69 1.97
CA SER A 194 -9.94 -22.69 3.06
C SER A 194 -9.60 -21.26 3.50
N ALA A 195 -9.13 -21.07 4.73
CA ALA A 195 -8.65 -19.78 5.23
C ALA A 195 -7.53 -19.21 4.33
N THR A 196 -6.69 -20.08 3.78
CA THR A 196 -5.63 -19.72 2.83
C THR A 196 -6.24 -19.13 1.55
N ASP A 197 -7.27 -19.76 0.98
CA ASP A 197 -7.93 -19.29 -0.24
C ASP A 197 -8.58 -17.92 -0.02
N GLU A 198 -9.17 -17.72 1.16
CA GLU A 198 -9.75 -16.43 1.54
C GLU A 198 -8.70 -15.33 1.64
N ALA A 199 -7.55 -15.62 2.26
CA ALA A 199 -6.46 -14.67 2.38
C ALA A 199 -5.92 -14.24 1.01
N TRP A 200 -5.75 -15.19 0.07
CA TRP A 200 -5.34 -14.88 -1.30
C TRP A 200 -6.40 -14.07 -2.06
N ARG A 201 -7.68 -14.38 -1.87
CA ARG A 201 -8.78 -13.62 -2.47
C ARG A 201 -8.85 -12.19 -1.94
N LEU A 202 -8.61 -12.00 -0.64
CA LEU A 202 -8.52 -10.67 -0.04
C LEU A 202 -7.36 -9.87 -0.63
N LEU A 203 -6.17 -10.48 -0.79
CA LEU A 203 -5.03 -9.82 -1.42
C LEU A 203 -5.34 -9.40 -2.87
N ALA A 204 -5.97 -10.30 -3.65
CA ALA A 204 -6.37 -10.00 -5.02
C ALA A 204 -7.39 -8.84 -5.07
N SER A 205 -8.41 -8.85 -4.21
CA SER A 205 -9.43 -7.81 -4.17
C SER A 205 -8.86 -6.43 -3.80
N TYR A 206 -7.87 -6.38 -2.90
CA TYR A 206 -7.18 -5.14 -2.57
C TYR A 206 -6.32 -4.62 -3.72
N LEU A 207 -5.60 -5.50 -4.43
CA LEU A 207 -4.82 -5.10 -5.61
C LEU A 207 -5.71 -4.54 -6.73
N ASP A 208 -6.90 -5.11 -6.90
CA ASP A 208 -7.90 -4.61 -7.86
C ASP A 208 -8.53 -3.28 -7.44
N LYS A 209 -8.82 -3.11 -6.14
CA LYS A 209 -9.44 -1.89 -5.60
C LYS A 209 -8.48 -0.69 -5.59
N TYR A 210 -7.21 -0.92 -5.28
CA TYR A 210 -6.22 0.15 -5.09
C TYR A 210 -5.20 0.23 -6.23
N LYS A 211 -5.69 0.44 -7.45
CA LYS A 211 -4.83 0.63 -8.63
C LYS A 211 -4.07 1.95 -8.55
N SER A 212 -2.81 1.93 -8.98
CA SER A 212 -1.94 3.10 -9.08
C SER A 212 -1.14 3.04 -10.37
N GLU A 213 -0.64 4.19 -10.81
CA GLU A 213 0.22 4.28 -12.00
C GLU A 213 1.41 3.32 -11.86
N ASN A 214 1.69 2.55 -12.91
CA ASN A 214 2.74 1.52 -12.97
C ASN A 214 2.60 0.35 -11.97
N SER A 215 1.44 0.18 -11.33
CA SER A 215 1.12 -0.90 -10.39
C SER A 215 2.25 -1.28 -9.39
N PRO A 216 2.80 -0.31 -8.63
CA PRO A 216 3.86 -0.56 -7.64
C PRO A 216 3.47 -1.60 -6.59
N TYR A 217 2.19 -1.74 -6.28
CA TYR A 217 1.70 -2.74 -5.33
C TYR A 217 1.78 -4.16 -5.89
N HIS A 218 1.51 -4.37 -7.18
CA HIS A 218 1.69 -5.68 -7.82
C HIS A 218 3.18 -6.08 -7.81
N ARG A 219 4.05 -5.16 -8.25
CA ARG A 219 5.51 -5.33 -8.17
C ARG A 219 5.96 -5.72 -6.76
N CYS A 220 5.44 -5.01 -5.77
CA CYS A 220 5.77 -5.24 -4.38
C CYS A 220 5.40 -6.64 -3.89
N VAL A 221 4.16 -7.07 -4.18
CA VAL A 221 3.66 -8.41 -3.85
C VAL A 221 4.48 -9.49 -4.56
N ILE A 222 4.75 -9.33 -5.85
CA ILE A 222 5.57 -10.27 -6.64
C ILE A 222 6.97 -10.40 -6.04
N ASN A 223 7.65 -9.27 -5.83
CA ASN A 223 9.00 -9.26 -5.23
C ASN A 223 9.01 -9.95 -3.86
N LYS A 224 7.97 -9.73 -3.04
CA LYS A 224 7.84 -10.39 -1.74
C LYS A 224 7.68 -11.91 -1.89
N LEU A 225 6.82 -12.38 -2.79
CA LEU A 225 6.62 -13.82 -3.06
C LEU A 225 7.91 -14.49 -3.52
N LEU A 226 8.58 -13.90 -4.52
CA LEU A 226 9.82 -14.41 -5.07
C LEU A 226 10.95 -14.43 -4.02
N SER A 227 11.03 -13.40 -3.17
CA SER A 227 12.01 -13.38 -2.06
C SER A 227 11.82 -14.50 -1.03
N HIS A 228 10.63 -15.08 -0.96
CA HIS A 228 10.31 -16.22 -0.09
C HIS A 228 10.31 -17.56 -0.86
N GLY A 229 10.69 -17.57 -2.14
CA GLY A 229 10.69 -18.79 -2.96
C GLY A 229 9.29 -19.35 -3.25
N VAL A 230 8.26 -18.52 -3.17
CA VAL A 230 6.87 -18.93 -3.39
C VAL A 230 6.50 -18.71 -4.86
N PRO A 231 5.96 -19.73 -5.57
CA PRO A 231 5.54 -19.56 -6.95
C PRO A 231 4.42 -18.53 -7.07
N LEU A 232 4.45 -17.73 -8.14
CA LEU A 232 3.48 -16.67 -8.35
C LEU A 232 2.11 -17.26 -8.76
N PRO A 233 0.99 -16.84 -8.13
CA PRO A 233 -0.33 -17.25 -8.58
C PRO A 233 -0.64 -16.77 -10.01
N ASN A 234 -1.29 -17.61 -10.82
CA ASN A 234 -1.62 -17.29 -12.21
C ASN A 234 -2.42 -15.99 -12.37
N TRP A 235 -3.35 -15.70 -11.44
CA TRP A 235 -4.13 -14.46 -11.48
C TRP A 235 -3.23 -13.21 -11.34
N LEU A 236 -2.15 -13.30 -10.56
CA LEU A 236 -1.22 -12.20 -10.31
C LEU A 236 -0.32 -11.97 -11.51
N ILE A 237 0.20 -13.06 -12.10
CA ILE A 237 0.97 -13.03 -13.35
C ILE A 237 0.13 -12.39 -14.46
N ASN A 238 -1.10 -12.87 -14.66
CA ASN A 238 -1.98 -12.38 -15.71
C ASN A 238 -2.40 -10.93 -15.51
N SER A 239 -2.59 -10.49 -14.26
CA SER A 239 -2.85 -9.08 -13.95
C SER A 239 -1.64 -8.21 -14.29
N TYR A 240 -0.44 -8.62 -13.87
CA TYR A 240 0.76 -7.81 -14.03
C TYR A 240 1.32 -7.81 -15.45
N LYS A 241 1.14 -8.89 -16.22
CA LYS A 241 1.46 -8.96 -17.67
C LYS A 241 0.78 -7.83 -18.46
N LYS A 242 -0.46 -7.48 -18.10
CA LYS A 242 -1.22 -6.38 -18.73
C LYS A 242 -0.71 -4.99 -18.37
N VAL A 243 0.09 -4.87 -17.32
CA VAL A 243 0.60 -3.58 -16.84
C VAL A 243 2.05 -3.38 -17.25
N ASP A 244 2.93 -4.31 -16.90
CA ASP A 244 4.37 -4.21 -17.18
C ASP A 244 5.03 -5.61 -17.25
N ALA A 245 4.96 -6.23 -18.43
CA ALA A 245 5.63 -7.50 -18.70
C ALA A 245 7.16 -7.40 -18.68
N ALA A 246 7.72 -6.22 -18.98
CA ALA A 246 9.17 -6.00 -19.00
C ALA A 246 9.77 -5.97 -17.59
N GLU A 247 9.08 -5.38 -16.62
CA GLU A 247 9.46 -5.46 -15.21
C GLU A 247 9.26 -6.87 -14.65
N LEU A 248 8.21 -7.58 -15.05
CA LEU A 248 8.03 -8.99 -14.65
C LEU A 248 9.21 -9.86 -15.09
N LEU A 249 9.67 -9.69 -16.33
CA LEU A 249 10.86 -10.39 -16.84
C LEU A 249 12.11 -10.08 -15.99
N ARG A 250 12.33 -8.80 -15.67
CA ARG A 250 13.45 -8.39 -14.80
C ARG A 250 13.33 -8.98 -13.40
N LEU A 251 12.13 -9.09 -12.85
CA LEU A 251 11.91 -9.75 -11.55
C LEU A 251 12.26 -11.24 -11.63
N TYR A 252 11.82 -11.98 -12.66
CA TYR A 252 12.21 -13.38 -12.80
C TYR A 252 13.72 -13.57 -12.91
N LEU A 253 14.40 -12.71 -13.68
CA LEU A 253 15.86 -12.73 -13.79
C LEU A 253 16.56 -12.44 -12.45
N ASN A 254 16.08 -11.47 -11.68
CA ASN A 254 16.66 -11.13 -10.37
C ASN A 254 16.57 -12.26 -9.34
N TYR A 255 15.67 -13.23 -9.54
CA TYR A 255 15.47 -14.38 -8.67
C TYR A 255 15.87 -15.71 -9.34
N ASP A 256 16.64 -15.65 -10.44
CA ASP A 256 17.16 -16.81 -11.18
C ASP A 256 16.07 -17.80 -11.67
N LEU A 257 14.83 -17.31 -11.87
CA LEU A 257 13.72 -18.08 -12.42
C LEU A 257 13.77 -18.12 -13.95
N LEU A 258 14.78 -18.83 -14.47
CA LEU A 258 15.10 -18.82 -15.90
C LEU A 258 14.02 -19.47 -16.78
N GLU A 259 13.38 -20.55 -16.32
CA GLU A 259 12.31 -21.22 -17.07
C GLU A 259 11.10 -20.28 -17.24
N GLU A 260 10.60 -19.70 -16.15
CA GLU A 260 9.49 -18.73 -16.15
C GLU A 260 9.81 -17.48 -16.99
N ALA A 261 11.06 -17.02 -16.94
CA ALA A 261 11.53 -15.90 -17.77
C ALA A 261 11.50 -16.24 -19.27
N VAL A 262 11.93 -17.45 -19.65
CA VAL A 262 11.87 -17.94 -21.03
C VAL A 262 10.44 -18.05 -21.51
N ASP A 263 9.56 -18.68 -20.73
CA ASP A 263 8.16 -18.84 -21.08
C ASP A 263 7.46 -17.47 -21.24
N LEU A 264 7.74 -16.51 -20.34
CA LEU A 264 7.26 -15.14 -20.47
C LEU A 264 7.73 -14.47 -21.77
N VAL A 265 9.00 -14.61 -22.15
CA VAL A 265 9.52 -14.04 -23.40
C VAL A 265 8.85 -14.67 -24.61
N LEU A 266 8.68 -16.00 -24.63
CA LEU A 266 8.04 -16.70 -25.73
C LEU A 266 6.59 -16.24 -25.91
N GLU A 267 5.83 -16.15 -24.82
CA GLU A 267 4.46 -15.64 -24.82
C GLU A 267 4.40 -14.17 -25.24
N TYR A 268 5.32 -13.34 -24.76
CA TYR A 268 5.32 -11.92 -25.07
C TYR A 268 5.62 -11.65 -26.56
N VAL A 269 6.55 -12.41 -27.15
CA VAL A 269 6.82 -12.37 -28.59
C VAL A 269 5.58 -12.84 -29.38
N ASP A 270 4.91 -13.90 -28.95
CA ASP A 270 3.67 -14.36 -29.58
C ASP A 270 2.56 -13.28 -29.51
N ALA A 271 2.43 -12.61 -28.38
CA ALA A 271 1.50 -11.50 -28.17
C ALA A 271 1.77 -10.34 -29.14
N LEU A 272 3.03 -9.95 -29.33
CA LEU A 272 3.40 -8.92 -30.31
C LEU A 272 3.12 -9.35 -31.75
N LEU A 273 3.22 -10.64 -32.06
CA LEU A 273 2.85 -11.21 -33.35
C LEU A 273 1.33 -11.42 -33.53
N GLY A 274 0.52 -10.99 -32.56
CA GLY A 274 -0.94 -11.02 -32.61
C GLY A 274 -1.61 -12.24 -31.98
N LYS A 275 -0.85 -13.15 -31.35
CA LYS A 275 -1.41 -14.30 -30.65
C LYS A 275 -1.56 -13.99 -29.16
N GLY A 276 -2.80 -13.79 -28.70
CA GLY A 276 -3.05 -13.54 -27.28
C GLY A 276 -2.58 -12.17 -26.80
N HIS A 277 -2.56 -11.17 -27.69
CA HIS A 277 -2.17 -9.78 -27.38
C HIS A 277 -2.98 -9.16 -26.22
N ASP A 278 -4.25 -9.58 -26.06
CA ASP A 278 -5.14 -9.17 -24.96
C ASP A 278 -4.60 -9.53 -23.57
N TYR A 279 -3.80 -10.60 -23.44
CA TYR A 279 -3.22 -11.02 -22.16
C TYR A 279 -2.09 -10.09 -21.70
N PHE A 280 -1.51 -9.31 -22.61
CA PHE A 280 -0.40 -8.38 -22.37
C PHE A 280 -0.84 -6.91 -22.43
N GLY A 281 -2.15 -6.63 -22.60
CA GLY A 281 -2.65 -5.26 -22.72
C GLY A 281 -2.19 -4.56 -24.00
N ILE A 282 -1.79 -5.31 -25.02
CA ILE A 282 -1.40 -4.75 -26.32
C ILE A 282 -2.67 -4.54 -27.15
N GLU A 283 -3.03 -3.28 -27.40
CA GLU A 283 -4.19 -2.92 -28.23
C GLU A 283 -3.96 -3.23 -29.71
N PHE A 284 -2.76 -2.94 -30.20
CA PHE A 284 -2.40 -3.11 -31.61
C PHE A 284 -1.15 -3.97 -31.72
N PRO A 285 -1.28 -5.25 -32.10
CA PRO A 285 -0.12 -6.08 -32.39
C PRO A 285 0.61 -5.56 -33.64
N LEU A 286 1.76 -6.15 -33.94
CA LEU A 286 2.61 -5.79 -35.07
C LEU A 286 1.79 -5.78 -36.37
N SER A 287 1.60 -4.58 -36.93
CA SER A 287 0.95 -4.36 -38.21
C SER A 287 1.74 -3.32 -39.01
N ALA A 288 1.53 -3.32 -40.33
CA ALA A 288 2.18 -2.37 -41.23
C ALA A 288 1.67 -0.92 -41.08
N THR A 289 0.70 -0.66 -40.22
CA THR A 289 0.05 0.65 -40.05
C THR A 289 0.06 1.16 -38.60
N THR A 290 0.54 0.36 -37.65
CA THR A 290 0.45 0.66 -36.21
C THR A 290 1.84 0.97 -35.62
N PRO A 291 1.92 1.80 -34.58
CA PRO A 291 3.18 2.07 -33.89
C PRO A 291 3.72 0.79 -33.27
N ILE A 292 5.02 0.54 -33.45
CA ILE A 292 5.68 -0.70 -33.01
C ILE A 292 5.85 -0.68 -31.49
N VAL A 293 5.25 -1.66 -30.81
CA VAL A 293 5.56 -1.97 -29.41
C VAL A 293 6.87 -2.76 -29.38
N TRP A 294 7.88 -2.23 -28.70
CA TRP A 294 9.22 -2.81 -28.66
C TRP A 294 9.37 -3.82 -27.52
N LEU A 295 10.16 -4.86 -27.79
CA LEU A 295 10.58 -5.84 -26.78
C LEU A 295 11.59 -5.21 -25.79
N PRO A 296 11.64 -5.70 -24.54
CA PRO A 296 12.65 -5.32 -23.56
C PRO A 296 13.99 -6.00 -23.87
N TYR A 297 14.67 -5.58 -24.95
CA TYR A 297 15.88 -6.23 -25.45
C TYR A 297 16.98 -6.36 -24.40
N SER A 298 17.19 -5.35 -23.55
CA SER A 298 18.21 -5.41 -22.50
C SER A 298 17.99 -6.58 -21.52
N ALA A 299 16.74 -6.84 -21.11
CA ALA A 299 16.42 -7.95 -20.23
C ALA A 299 16.49 -9.30 -20.98
N ILE A 300 16.10 -9.33 -22.26
CA ILE A 300 16.20 -10.54 -23.10
C ILE A 300 17.67 -10.91 -23.37
N ASP A 301 18.52 -9.92 -23.65
CA ASP A 301 19.96 -10.12 -23.86
C ASP A 301 20.62 -10.63 -22.58
N GLN A 302 20.23 -10.09 -21.42
CA GLN A 302 20.66 -10.61 -20.12
C GLN A 302 20.22 -12.07 -19.91
N LEU A 303 18.96 -12.41 -20.24
CA LEU A 303 18.47 -13.79 -20.16
C LEU A 303 19.30 -14.73 -21.06
N LEU A 304 19.55 -14.34 -22.30
CA LEU A 304 20.34 -15.10 -23.26
C LEU A 304 21.78 -15.28 -22.76
N GLN A 305 22.38 -14.24 -22.18
CA GLN A 305 23.71 -14.33 -21.59
C GLN A 305 23.74 -15.35 -20.44
N VAL A 306 22.83 -15.24 -19.47
CA VAL A 306 22.78 -16.15 -18.31
C VAL A 306 22.54 -17.60 -18.73
N LEU A 307 21.68 -17.83 -19.72
CA LEU A 307 21.46 -19.17 -20.28
C LEU A 307 22.69 -19.71 -21.02
N GLY A 308 23.45 -18.84 -21.69
CA GLY A 308 24.63 -19.18 -22.47
C GLY A 308 25.90 -19.44 -21.65
N GLU A 309 26.04 -18.83 -20.47
CA GLU A 309 27.21 -19.00 -19.60
C GLU A 309 27.35 -20.44 -19.06
N ASN A 310 26.24 -21.17 -18.90
CA ASN A 310 26.20 -22.52 -18.35
C ASN A 310 26.07 -23.60 -19.44
N THR A 311 27.02 -23.65 -20.38
CA THR A 311 27.03 -24.62 -21.51
C THR A 311 27.06 -26.10 -21.11
N THR A 312 27.41 -26.41 -19.86
CA THR A 312 27.37 -27.77 -19.30
C THR A 312 25.93 -28.24 -19.02
N ASN A 313 24.99 -27.31 -18.84
CA ASN A 313 23.60 -27.63 -18.62
C ASN A 313 22.85 -27.72 -19.96
N HIS A 314 22.59 -28.96 -20.39
CA HIS A 314 21.84 -29.22 -21.63
C HIS A 314 20.46 -28.57 -21.64
N HIS A 315 19.81 -28.45 -20.47
CA HIS A 315 18.51 -27.78 -20.34
C HIS A 315 18.61 -26.29 -20.67
N ASN A 316 19.60 -25.58 -20.12
CA ASN A 316 19.80 -24.15 -20.40
C ASN A 316 20.12 -23.91 -21.88
N THR A 317 20.88 -24.82 -22.50
CA THR A 317 21.16 -24.75 -23.94
C THR A 317 19.89 -24.90 -24.78
N MET A 318 18.99 -25.81 -24.39
CA MET A 318 17.68 -25.98 -25.04
C MET A 318 16.80 -24.73 -24.88
N LEU A 319 16.75 -24.14 -23.69
CA LEU A 319 16.00 -22.91 -23.43
C LEU A 319 16.57 -21.73 -24.23
N TYR A 320 17.90 -21.57 -24.27
CA TYR A 320 18.59 -20.57 -25.07
C TYR A 320 18.20 -20.66 -26.54
N GLN A 321 18.23 -21.87 -27.11
CA GLN A 321 17.89 -22.09 -28.50
C GLN A 321 16.43 -21.74 -28.78
N LYS A 322 15.49 -22.13 -27.90
CA LYS A 322 14.07 -21.77 -28.03
C LYS A 322 13.86 -20.26 -28.12
N VAL A 323 14.47 -19.49 -27.23
CA VAL A 323 14.34 -18.02 -27.21
C VAL A 323 14.93 -17.44 -28.49
N ARG A 324 16.13 -17.88 -28.89
CA ARG A 324 16.80 -17.41 -30.10
C ARG A 324 15.96 -17.67 -31.35
N ASP A 325 15.48 -18.89 -31.53
CA ASP A 325 14.64 -19.27 -32.68
C ASP A 325 13.38 -18.38 -32.74
N LYS A 326 12.76 -18.11 -31.58
CA LYS A 326 11.58 -17.25 -31.49
C LYS A 326 11.89 -15.80 -31.88
N LEU A 327 13.01 -15.26 -31.42
CA LEU A 327 13.45 -13.89 -31.73
C LEU A 327 13.79 -13.74 -33.22
N GLU A 328 14.41 -14.75 -33.83
CA GLU A 328 14.69 -14.74 -35.28
C GLU A 328 13.40 -14.71 -36.10
N VAL A 329 12.37 -15.45 -35.68
CA VAL A 329 11.04 -15.39 -36.32
C VAL A 329 10.44 -14.00 -36.17
N TYR A 330 10.51 -13.41 -34.98
CA TYR A 330 10.01 -12.05 -34.74
C TYR A 330 10.73 -11.01 -35.59
N GLN A 331 12.06 -11.00 -35.61
CA GLN A 331 12.86 -10.06 -36.40
C GLN A 331 12.51 -10.10 -37.89
N LYS A 332 12.35 -11.30 -38.48
CA LYS A 332 11.91 -11.46 -39.88
C LYS A 332 10.54 -10.84 -40.15
N GLN A 333 9.61 -10.94 -39.20
CA GLN A 333 8.27 -10.36 -39.35
C GLN A 333 8.29 -8.84 -39.19
N VAL A 334 9.08 -8.32 -38.24
CA VAL A 334 9.29 -6.87 -38.09
C VAL A 334 9.91 -6.29 -39.36
N ASP A 335 10.98 -6.89 -39.89
CA ASP A 335 11.61 -6.43 -41.14
C ASP A 335 10.62 -6.37 -42.31
N LYS A 336 9.76 -7.38 -42.42
CA LYS A 336 8.70 -7.42 -43.44
C LYS A 336 7.68 -6.30 -43.23
N ALA A 337 7.19 -6.13 -42.01
CA ALA A 337 6.20 -5.11 -41.67
C ALA A 337 6.75 -3.68 -41.88
N THR A 338 8.00 -3.42 -41.45
CA THR A 338 8.67 -2.13 -41.64
C THR A 338 8.87 -1.81 -43.12
N ARG A 339 9.27 -2.78 -43.95
CA ARG A 339 9.39 -2.57 -45.40
C ARG A 339 8.05 -2.20 -46.04
N VAL A 340 6.96 -2.87 -45.65
CA VAL A 340 5.61 -2.56 -46.16
C VAL A 340 5.15 -1.18 -45.69
N HIS A 341 5.39 -0.82 -44.43
CA HIS A 341 5.06 0.50 -43.90
C HIS A 341 5.80 1.62 -44.65
N LEU A 342 7.10 1.47 -44.88
CA LEU A 342 7.90 2.44 -45.62
C LEU A 342 7.44 2.61 -47.09
N LEU A 343 6.92 1.55 -47.71
CA LEU A 343 6.30 1.63 -49.04
C LEU A 343 4.97 2.39 -49.00
N TYR A 344 4.17 2.18 -47.95
CA TYR A 344 2.89 2.87 -47.77
C TYR A 344 3.07 4.37 -47.50
N CYS A 345 4.05 4.76 -46.67
CA CYS A 345 4.32 6.17 -46.36
C CYS A 345 5.02 6.96 -47.50
N ARG A 346 5.48 6.28 -48.55
CA ARG A 346 6.11 6.91 -49.72
C ARG A 346 5.12 7.30 -50.82
N ASN A 347 3.90 6.75 -50.77
CA ASN A 347 2.77 7.16 -51.60
C ASN A 347 1.84 8.07 -50.81
#